data_AF-A0A5C7W5C9-F1
#
_entry.id   AF-A0A5C7W5C9-F1
#
_cell.length_a   1.000
_cell.length_b   1.000
_cell.length_c   1.000
_cell.angle_alpha   90.00
_cell.angle_beta   90.00
_cell.angle_gamma   90.00
#
_symmetry.space_group_name_H-M   'P 1'
#
loop_
_entity.id
_entity.type
_entity.pdbx_description
1 polymer ?
#
loop_
_entity_poly.entity_id
_entity_poly.type
_entity_poly.pdbx_seq_one_letter_code
_entity_poly.pdbx_strand_id
1 'polypeptide(L)'
;MTTTVKLPPDLEQSLRQHCAAEGRSISDVMRDALTAYLASTPVVPASAWALGADLFGRHAGPADLATARRQHLADAWDDKHARRNAH
;
A
#
# COMPACT_ATOMS: atom_id res chain seq x y z
N MET A 1 -19.62 10.97 11.84
CA MET A 1 -20.47 9.91 11.26
C MET A 1 -20.87 8.95 12.38
N THR A 2 -22.10 8.45 12.39
CA THR A 2 -22.57 7.45 13.36
C THR A 2 -22.68 6.08 12.71
N THR A 3 -22.35 5.03 13.46
CA THR A 3 -22.43 3.63 13.01
C THR A 3 -23.00 2.78 14.13
N THR A 4 -23.98 1.93 13.84
CA THR A 4 -24.59 1.04 14.84
C THR A 4 -24.02 -0.37 14.68
N VAL A 5 -23.48 -0.92 15.76
CA VAL A 5 -22.90 -2.28 15.80
C VAL A 5 -23.62 -3.07 16.88
N LYS A 6 -24.08 -4.28 16.55
CA LYS A 6 -24.64 -5.21 17.54
C LYS A 6 -23.49 -5.97 18.21
N LEU A 7 -23.43 -5.90 19.53
CA LEU A 7 -22.46 -6.66 20.31
C LEU A 7 -23.11 -7.95 20.82
N PRO A 8 -22.37 -9.07 20.89
CA PRO A 8 -22.78 -10.22 21.67
C PRO A 8 -23.04 -9.83 23.14
N PRO A 9 -24.00 -10.48 23.82
CA PRO A 9 -24.42 -10.08 25.17
C PRO A 9 -23.25 -10.11 26.18
N ASP A 10 -22.38 -11.12 26.11
CA ASP A 10 -21.23 -11.26 27.01
C ASP A 10 -20.23 -10.11 26.85
N LEU A 11 -20.01 -9.67 25.61
CA LEU A 11 -19.12 -8.55 25.29
C LEU A 11 -19.72 -7.23 25.74
N GLU A 12 -21.03 -7.04 25.53
CA GLU A 12 -21.73 -5.85 26.01
C GLU A 12 -21.66 -5.74 27.54
N GLN A 13 -21.90 -6.84 28.25
CA GLN A 13 -21.85 -6.86 29.71
C GLN A 13 -20.44 -6.52 30.22
N SER A 14 -19.42 -7.14 29.65
CA SER A 14 -18.01 -6.88 30.00
C SER A 14 -17.63 -5.42 29.75
N LEU A 15 -18.04 -4.88 28.59
CA LEU A 15 -17.79 -3.47 28.23
C LEU A 15 -18.47 -2.52 29.21
N ARG A 16 -19.73 -2.77 29.58
CA ARG A 16 -20.48 -1.96 30.56
C ARG A 16 -19.82 -1.98 31.93
N GLN A 17 -19.39 -3.15 32.40
CA GLN A 17 -18.68 -3.28 33.68
C GLN A 17 -17.37 -2.51 33.68
N HIS A 18 -16.58 -2.63 32.61
CA HIS A 18 -15.33 -1.90 32.44
C HIS A 18 -15.56 -0.38 32.43
N CYS A 19 -16.53 0.10 31.65
CA CYS A 19 -16.88 1.53 31.59
C CYS A 19 -17.31 2.07 32.96
N ALA A 20 -18.11 1.30 33.71
CA ALA A 20 -18.56 1.67 35.05
C ALA A 20 -17.40 1.75 36.05
N ALA A 21 -16.42 0.83 35.96
CA ALA A 21 -15.24 0.83 36.81
C ALA A 21 -14.30 2.01 36.52
N GLU A 22 -14.13 2.38 35.25
CA GLU A 22 -13.25 3.49 34.85
C GLU A 22 -13.95 4.87 34.90
N GLY A 23 -15.27 4.92 35.07
CA GLY A 23 -16.04 6.16 35.01
C GLY A 23 -16.07 6.78 33.62
N ARG A 24 -15.95 5.97 32.57
CA ARG A 24 -15.85 6.41 31.17
C ARG A 24 -17.12 6.06 30.40
N SER A 25 -17.40 6.82 29.34
CA SER A 25 -18.52 6.50 28.46
C SER A 25 -18.17 5.32 27.53
N ILE A 26 -19.17 4.51 27.19
CA ILE A 26 -19.02 3.40 26.22
C ILE A 26 -18.47 3.93 24.88
N SER A 27 -18.93 5.10 24.45
CA SER A 27 -18.49 5.72 23.20
C SER A 27 -17.01 6.09 23.20
N ASP A 28 -16.47 6.55 24.33
CA ASP A 28 -15.05 6.91 24.44
C ASP A 28 -14.18 5.66 24.43
N VAL A 29 -14.56 4.62 25.19
CA VAL A 29 -13.86 3.34 25.20
C VAL A 29 -13.87 2.70 23.80
N MET A 30 -15.02 2.72 23.11
CA MET A 30 -15.13 2.19 21.75
C MET A 30 -14.27 2.96 20.75
N ARG A 31 -14.21 4.30 20.86
CA ARG A 31 -13.36 5.13 19.99
C ARG A 31 -11.89 4.78 20.17
N ASP A 32 -11.43 4.73 21.42
CA ASP A 32 -10.02 4.45 21.73
C ASP A 32 -9.63 3.03 21.30
N ALA A 33 -10.50 2.05 21.55
CA ALA A 33 -10.29 0.67 21.13
C ALA A 33 -10.19 0.54 19.60
N LEU A 34 -11.05 1.25 18.85
CA LEU A 34 -10.99 1.27 17.39
C LEU A 34 -9.72 1.97 16.89
N THR A 35 -9.31 3.08 17.49
CA THR A 35 -8.06 3.76 17.15
C THR A 35 -6.85 2.85 17.39
N ALA A 36 -6.82 2.17 18.53
CA ALA A 36 -5.75 1.24 18.87
C ALA A 36 -5.72 0.03 17.91
N TYR A 37 -6.89 -0.52 17.56
CA TYR A 37 -7.02 -1.64 16.62
C TYR A 37 -6.54 -1.28 15.21
N LEU A 38 -6.90 -0.10 14.71
CA LEU A 38 -6.46 0.36 13.40
C LEU A 38 -4.96 0.69 13.38
N ALA A 39 -4.41 1.20 14.47
CA ALA A 39 -2.97 1.43 14.61
C ALA A 39 -2.16 0.14 14.74
N SER A 40 -2.74 -0.92 15.34
CA SER A 40 -2.09 -2.22 15.50
C SER A 40 -2.21 -3.11 14.27
N THR A 41 -3.09 -2.77 13.32
CA THR A 41 -3.17 -3.46 12.04
C THR A 41 -1.83 -3.29 11.33
N PRO A 42 -1.09 -4.37 11.05
CA PRO A 42 0.15 -4.25 10.31
C PRO A 42 -0.16 -3.56 9.00
N VAL A 43 0.51 -2.43 8.75
CA VAL A 43 0.48 -1.75 7.46
C VAL A 43 0.78 -2.85 6.44
N VAL A 44 -0.21 -3.17 5.60
CA VAL A 44 0.00 -4.12 4.50
C VAL A 44 1.28 -3.66 3.83
N PRO A 45 2.33 -4.50 3.76
CA PRO A 45 3.59 -4.07 3.18
C PRO A 45 3.25 -3.49 1.81
N ALA A 46 3.69 -2.25 1.59
CA ALA A 46 3.36 -1.51 0.38
C ALA A 46 3.59 -2.46 -0.80
N SER A 47 2.57 -2.59 -1.66
CA SER A 47 2.67 -3.49 -2.81
C SER A 47 3.95 -3.17 -3.59
N ALA A 48 4.54 -4.17 -4.27
CA ALA A 48 5.74 -3.92 -5.08
C ALA A 48 5.54 -2.75 -6.07
N TRP A 49 4.30 -2.53 -6.51
CA TRP A 49 3.91 -1.35 -7.28
C TRP A 49 4.03 -0.04 -6.49
N ALA A 50 3.46 0.00 -5.27
CA ALA A 50 3.52 1.19 -4.41
C ALA A 50 4.96 1.53 -3.99
N LEU A 51 5.80 0.52 -3.76
CA LEU A 51 7.22 0.69 -3.44
C LEU A 51 8.05 1.27 -4.59
N GLY A 52 7.62 1.07 -5.84
CA GLY A 52 8.32 1.56 -7.02
C GLY A 52 7.66 2.75 -7.70
N ALA A 53 6.60 3.32 -7.12
CA ALA A 53 5.78 4.35 -7.76
C ALA A 53 6.58 5.60 -8.17
N ASP A 54 7.63 5.94 -7.42
CA ASP A 54 8.57 7.03 -7.69
C ASP A 54 9.71 6.65 -8.66
N LEU A 55 9.88 5.36 -8.94
CA LEU A 55 10.88 4.82 -9.87
C LEU A 55 10.28 4.54 -11.26
N PHE A 56 9.01 4.14 -11.34
CA PHE A 56 8.34 3.87 -12.61
C PHE A 56 8.10 5.17 -13.40
N GLY A 57 8.18 5.10 -14.74
CA GLY A 57 7.90 6.23 -15.62
C GLY A 57 9.00 7.29 -15.74
N ARG A 58 10.12 7.16 -15.00
CA ARG A 58 11.27 8.07 -15.11
C ARG A 58 11.90 8.10 -16.52
N HIS A 59 11.81 6.99 -17.24
CA HIS A 59 12.33 6.85 -18.59
C HIS A 59 11.20 6.38 -19.51
N ALA A 60 11.01 7.12 -20.61
CA ALA A 60 10.15 6.70 -21.70
C ALA A 60 11.02 6.14 -22.83
N GLY A 61 10.56 5.06 -23.44
CA GLY A 61 11.16 4.49 -24.65
C GLY A 61 10.10 4.31 -25.74
N PRO A 62 10.50 3.79 -26.91
CA PRO A 62 9.57 3.54 -28.01
C PRO A 62 8.34 2.73 -27.57
N ALA A 63 7.15 3.11 -28.04
CA ALA A 63 5.89 2.49 -27.65
C ALA A 63 5.78 1.02 -28.10
N ASP A 64 6.55 0.65 -29.11
CA ASP A 64 6.69 -0.70 -29.66
C ASP A 64 7.84 -1.50 -29.01
N LEU A 65 8.52 -0.98 -27.97
CA LEU A 65 9.64 -1.67 -27.32
C LEU A 65 9.28 -3.09 -26.86
N ALA A 66 8.06 -3.29 -26.38
CA ALA A 66 7.61 -4.60 -25.92
C ALA A 66 7.51 -5.62 -27.07
N THR A 67 7.08 -5.18 -28.25
CA THR A 67 6.87 -6.03 -29.43
C THR A 67 8.11 -6.15 -30.30
N ALA A 68 8.87 -5.07 -30.47
CA ALA A 68 10.04 -4.96 -31.33
C ALA A 68 11.38 -5.04 -30.58
N ARG A 69 11.39 -5.49 -29.31
CA ARG A 69 12.59 -5.52 -28.43
C ARG A 69 13.87 -6.01 -29.09
N ARG A 70 13.77 -7.08 -29.89
CA ARG A 70 14.94 -7.70 -30.55
C ARG A 70 15.55 -6.80 -31.62
N GLN A 71 14.72 -6.10 -32.38
CA GLN A 71 15.18 -5.17 -33.41
C GLN A 71 15.88 -3.98 -32.76
N HIS A 72 15.24 -3.34 -31.78
CA HIS A 72 15.82 -2.23 -31.02
C HIS A 72 17.16 -2.58 -30.37
N LEU A 73 17.33 -3.82 -29.90
CA LEU A 73 18.61 -4.31 -29.36
C LEU A 73 19.68 -4.49 -30.43
N ALA A 74 19.33 -5.04 -31.59
CA ALA A 74 20.26 -5.22 -32.71
C ALA A 74 20.76 -3.85 -33.20
N ASP A 75 19.84 -2.92 -33.44
CA ASP A 75 20.17 -1.56 -33.90
C ASP A 75 21.10 -0.85 -32.91
N ALA A 76 20.84 -0.97 -31.60
CA ALA A 76 21.69 -0.38 -30.56
C ALA A 76 23.11 -0.99 -30.51
N TRP A 77 23.26 -2.27 -30.83
CA TRP A 77 24.57 -2.92 -30.92
C TRP A 77 25.32 -2.53 -32.18
N ASP A 78 24.64 -2.47 -33.32
CA ASP A 78 25.23 -2.05 -34.58
C ASP A 78 25.76 -0.60 -34.48
N ASP A 79 24.97 0.30 -33.89
CA ASP A 79 25.39 1.69 -33.60
C ASP A 79 26.65 1.74 -32.73
N LYS A 80 26.72 0.91 -31.68
CA LYS A 80 27.87 0.84 -30.79
C LYS A 80 29.11 0.35 -31.54
N HIS A 81 28.97 -0.67 -32.38
CA HIS A 81 30.06 -1.21 -33.18
C HIS A 81 30.54 -0.20 -34.24
N ALA A 82 29.63 0.52 -34.88
CA ALA A 82 29.95 1.57 -35.83
C ALA A 82 30.78 2.70 -35.18
N ARG A 83 30.39 3.17 -33.98
CA ARG A 83 31.16 4.17 -33.22
C ARG A 83 32.56 3.69 -32.86
N ARG A 84 32.70 2.41 -32.52
CA ARG A 84 34.01 1.82 -32.20
C ARG A 84 34.93 1.73 -33.41
N ASN A 85 34.38 1.47 -34.59
CA ASN A 85 35.16 1.29 -35.82
C ASN A 85 35.48 2.62 -36.55
N ALA A 86 34.91 3.74 -36.10
CA ALA A 86 35.16 5.08 -36.63
C ALA A 86 36.31 5.82 -35.93
N HIS A 87 36.92 5.19 -34.91
CA HIS A 87 38.14 5.62 -34.22
C HIS A 87 39.31 4.70 -34.59
#